data_AF-A0A968LRJ5-F1
#
_entry.id   AF-A0A968LRJ5-F1
#
_cell.length_a   1.000
_cell.length_b   1.000
_cell.length_c   1.000
_cell.angle_alpha   90.00
_cell.angle_beta   90.00
_cell.angle_gamma   90.00
#
_symmetry.space_group_name_H-M   'P 1'
#
loop_
_entity.id
_entity.type
_entity.pdbx_description
1 polymer ?
#
loop_
_entity_poly.entity_id
_entity_poly.type
_entity_poly.pdbx_seq_one_letter_code
_entity_poly.pdbx_strand_id
1 'polypeptide(L)'
;MVFNQNSRQIFSVISLKASTIATLMVLASSGSLPVYAKQPVAAADVPSSSQIASSSPETEYTLGAGDRIRVDIFQVPEFSGEFLVLVDGTISFPLVGNLKVEGLTMPQLGALLAQNYTEYLKRPVVTVGLLAPRPLKVAISGEVTSPGSYTVPLDEKGKFPSVTDLIQQAGGITATADVSQVQIRRFLQGKQQVLTLNMIELLQEGNQSQNITLRDGDTIIIPTKEQIDHNEIRQLADANFGIQADRELNVAVVGEVYRPGSYKITPERTNNVANNRTRLELPRLSRAIQQAGGVKPLANIRNIQVRRFTRMGTQQTIDVDLWALLQSGDIDKDIILQDGDTIIIPTAQALDPKESESLAAASFSPATIRVNVVGEVKQPGVVEIPPNTPLNQGILAAGGFDDRRADKSTVELIRLNPNGTVTKREIEIDLSQGIDEEQNPTLRNNDVVVINRSGLASTTDTLGSILAPFGSLFGIVNLVNLLGF
;
A
#
# COMPACT_ATOMS: atom_id res chain seq x y z
N MET A 1 47.05 -45.05 -5.70
CA MET A 1 46.76 -44.21 -4.52
C MET A 1 45.24 -44.11 -4.41
N VAL A 2 44.70 -44.67 -3.32
CA VAL A 2 43.39 -44.42 -2.65
C VAL A 2 42.05 -44.64 -3.41
N PHE A 3 41.34 -45.70 -2.94
CA PHE A 3 39.89 -45.99 -2.73
C PHE A 3 38.80 -45.25 -3.55
N ASN A 4 37.83 -45.88 -4.24
CA ASN A 4 36.88 -47.00 -3.94
C ASN A 4 35.79 -46.67 -2.90
N GLN A 5 34.50 -46.76 -3.30
CA GLN A 5 33.50 -47.71 -2.75
C GLN A 5 32.12 -47.51 -3.39
N ASN A 6 31.67 -48.55 -4.09
CA ASN A 6 30.29 -48.79 -4.48
C ASN A 6 29.90 -50.22 -4.06
N SER A 7 28.73 -50.35 -3.43
CA SER A 7 27.79 -51.49 -3.37
C SER A 7 28.24 -52.93 -2.97
N ARG A 8 27.63 -53.44 -1.88
CA ARG A 8 27.20 -54.86 -1.63
C ARG A 8 26.03 -54.84 -0.61
N GLN A 9 24.79 -55.23 -0.94
CA GLN A 9 24.20 -56.59 -1.05
C GLN A 9 24.16 -57.39 0.27
N ILE A 10 23.00 -57.99 0.63
CA ILE A 10 22.76 -59.43 0.98
C ILE A 10 21.59 -59.72 1.99
N PHE A 11 20.61 -60.55 1.54
CA PHE A 11 19.85 -61.67 2.21
C PHE A 11 18.89 -61.35 3.41
N SER A 12 17.87 -62.14 3.82
CA SER A 12 17.23 -63.42 3.44
C SER A 12 16.03 -63.72 4.36
N VAL A 13 14.87 -64.03 3.77
CA VAL A 13 13.83 -65.08 4.00
C VAL A 13 13.32 -65.58 5.40
N ILE A 14 12.00 -65.90 5.43
CA ILE A 14 11.26 -67.04 6.08
C ILE A 14 10.32 -66.79 7.30
N SER A 15 8.99 -66.87 6.99
CA SER A 15 7.89 -67.69 7.59
C SER A 15 7.33 -67.44 9.00
N LEU A 16 5.98 -67.33 9.13
CA LEU A 16 5.12 -68.38 9.74
C LEU A 16 3.58 -68.11 9.62
N LYS A 17 2.91 -69.07 8.97
CA LYS A 17 1.62 -69.76 9.25
C LYS A 17 0.29 -69.03 9.53
N ALA A 18 -0.74 -69.53 8.83
CA ALA A 18 -2.18 -69.27 8.91
C ALA A 18 -2.91 -70.22 9.89
N SER A 19 -4.11 -69.81 10.37
CA SER A 19 -5.11 -70.73 10.95
C SER A 19 -6.55 -70.16 10.93
N THR A 20 -7.36 -70.71 10.02
CA THR A 20 -8.76 -71.23 10.15
C THR A 20 -9.79 -70.53 11.07
N ILE A 21 -10.90 -69.98 10.51
CA ILE A 21 -12.23 -70.59 10.23
C ILE A 21 -13.04 -71.00 11.47
N ALA A 22 -14.17 -70.33 11.70
CA ALA A 22 -15.37 -70.92 12.30
C ALA A 22 -16.63 -70.36 11.61
N THR A 23 -17.44 -71.31 11.14
CA THR A 23 -18.55 -71.19 10.19
C THR A 23 -19.86 -70.81 10.88
N LEU A 24 -20.61 -69.93 10.22
CA LEU A 24 -21.99 -69.55 10.53
C LEU A 24 -22.96 -70.59 9.91
N MET A 25 -23.88 -71.13 10.70
CA MET A 25 -24.94 -72.00 10.20
C MET A 25 -26.28 -71.69 10.88
N VAL A 26 -27.33 -71.81 10.05
CA VAL A 26 -28.74 -72.15 10.34
C VAL A 26 -29.78 -71.06 10.11
N LEU A 27 -30.55 -71.31 9.04
CA LEU A 27 -31.88 -70.82 8.71
C LEU A 27 -32.88 -71.00 9.87
N ALA A 28 -33.74 -70.00 10.09
CA ALA A 28 -35.15 -70.25 10.40
C ALA A 28 -36.00 -69.02 10.04
N SER A 29 -36.84 -69.21 9.02
CA SER A 29 -37.99 -68.36 8.70
C SER A 29 -39.10 -68.52 9.74
N SER A 30 -39.66 -67.44 10.26
CA SER A 30 -41.10 -67.28 10.51
C SER A 30 -41.43 -65.94 11.18
N GLY A 31 -42.36 -65.19 10.56
CA GLY A 31 -43.54 -64.69 11.26
C GLY A 31 -43.45 -63.40 12.09
N SER A 32 -44.28 -62.45 11.68
CA SER A 32 -44.95 -61.38 12.46
C SER A 32 -44.16 -60.12 12.88
N LEU A 33 -44.59 -59.00 12.29
CA LEU A 33 -44.36 -57.62 12.73
C LEU A 33 -44.84 -57.43 14.17
N PRO A 34 -44.17 -56.56 14.95
CA PRO A 34 -44.95 -55.48 15.54
C PRO A 34 -44.23 -54.12 15.60
N VAL A 35 -45.02 -53.09 15.26
CA VAL A 35 -45.21 -51.81 15.98
C VAL A 35 -43.97 -51.03 16.41
N TYR A 36 -43.84 -49.87 15.76
CA TYR A 36 -42.94 -48.77 16.08
C TYR A 36 -43.24 -48.20 17.49
N ALA A 37 -42.43 -48.57 18.49
CA ALA A 37 -42.37 -47.88 19.77
C ALA A 37 -41.15 -46.95 19.77
N LYS A 38 -41.38 -45.64 19.91
CA LYS A 38 -40.31 -44.64 20.11
C LYS A 38 -39.70 -44.85 21.51
N GLN A 39 -38.48 -45.35 21.56
CA GLN A 39 -37.61 -45.34 22.74
C GLN A 39 -37.07 -43.89 22.97
N PRO A 40 -36.91 -43.41 24.23
CA PRO A 40 -36.30 -42.11 24.51
C PRO A 40 -34.79 -42.18 24.30
N VAL A 41 -34.20 -41.21 23.60
CA VAL A 41 -32.75 -41.11 23.44
C VAL A 41 -32.14 -40.56 24.72
N ALA A 42 -31.22 -41.33 25.28
CA ALA A 42 -30.39 -41.00 26.43
C ALA A 42 -29.50 -39.78 26.12
N ALA A 43 -29.39 -38.90 27.12
CA ALA A 43 -28.53 -37.72 27.11
C ALA A 43 -27.06 -38.13 26.96
N ALA A 44 -26.39 -37.57 25.95
CA ALA A 44 -24.94 -37.56 25.87
C ALA A 44 -24.43 -36.35 26.66
N ASP A 45 -23.58 -36.63 27.65
CA ASP A 45 -22.79 -35.64 28.38
C ASP A 45 -21.92 -34.84 27.42
N VAL A 46 -22.25 -33.56 27.24
CA VAL A 46 -21.34 -32.54 26.71
C VAL A 46 -20.79 -31.79 27.91
N PRO A 47 -19.46 -31.78 28.15
CA PRO A 47 -18.89 -30.96 29.21
C PRO A 47 -19.24 -29.51 28.94
N SER A 48 -19.92 -28.89 29.91
CA SER A 48 -20.24 -27.47 29.91
C SER A 48 -18.93 -26.69 29.91
N SER A 49 -18.50 -26.26 28.72
CA SER A 49 -17.53 -25.19 28.58
C SER A 49 -18.15 -23.96 29.22
N SER A 50 -17.62 -23.60 30.38
CA SER A 50 -17.87 -22.34 31.06
C SER A 50 -17.76 -21.23 30.02
N GLN A 51 -18.88 -20.57 29.74
CA GLN A 51 -18.96 -19.42 28.87
C GLN A 51 -17.97 -18.38 29.38
N ILE A 52 -16.86 -18.20 28.68
CA ILE A 52 -16.04 -17.01 28.80
C ILE A 52 -16.97 -15.89 28.39
N ALA A 53 -17.35 -15.06 29.36
CA ALA A 53 -18.13 -13.85 29.12
C ALA A 53 -17.33 -12.97 28.14
N SER A 54 -17.71 -12.99 26.87
CA SER A 54 -17.41 -11.92 25.94
C SER A 54 -18.33 -10.75 26.26
N SER A 55 -18.15 -10.15 27.45
CA SER A 55 -18.60 -8.78 27.65
C SER A 55 -17.54 -7.90 27.01
N SER A 56 -17.81 -7.43 25.79
CA SER A 56 -17.34 -6.12 25.40
C SER A 56 -17.59 -5.19 26.59
N PRO A 57 -16.60 -4.44 27.11
CA PRO A 57 -16.89 -3.45 28.13
C PRO A 57 -17.57 -2.29 27.42
N GLU A 58 -18.82 -2.48 27.00
CA GLU A 58 -19.76 -1.38 26.78
C GLU A 58 -19.89 -0.72 28.15
N THR A 59 -19.00 0.24 28.39
CA THR A 59 -19.00 1.00 29.62
C THR A 59 -20.21 1.90 29.52
N GLU A 60 -21.12 1.74 30.48
CA GLU A 60 -22.30 2.57 30.62
C GLU A 60 -21.92 4.06 30.59
N TYR A 61 -22.70 4.87 29.85
CA TYR A 61 -22.45 6.29 29.70
C TYR A 61 -22.48 6.97 31.08
N THR A 62 -21.48 7.80 31.36
CA THR A 62 -21.39 8.60 32.59
C THR A 62 -21.46 10.07 32.26
N LEU A 63 -22.20 10.82 33.08
CA LEU A 63 -22.42 12.24 32.89
C LEU A 63 -21.13 13.03 33.13
N GLY A 64 -20.95 14.11 32.38
CA GLY A 64 -19.91 15.09 32.65
C GLY A 64 -20.23 16.45 32.05
N ALA A 65 -19.33 17.40 32.31
CA ALA A 65 -19.49 18.80 31.91
C ALA A 65 -19.83 18.94 30.41
N GLY A 66 -20.89 19.69 30.10
CA GLY A 66 -21.38 19.92 28.73
C GLY A 66 -22.55 19.04 28.29
N ASP A 67 -22.92 18.01 29.04
CA ASP A 67 -24.10 17.18 28.73
C ASP A 67 -25.40 17.93 28.98
N ARG A 68 -26.40 17.69 28.14
CA ARG A 68 -27.79 18.12 28.38
C ARG A 68 -28.65 16.93 28.70
N ILE A 69 -29.33 17.00 29.83
CA ILE A 69 -30.26 15.98 30.29
C ILE A 69 -31.66 16.54 30.41
N ARG A 70 -32.64 15.65 30.28
CA ARG A 70 -34.01 15.88 30.67
C ARG A 70 -34.28 15.15 31.95
N VAL A 71 -34.83 15.85 32.93
CA VAL A 71 -35.31 15.25 34.17
C VAL A 71 -36.83 15.39 34.19
N ASP A 72 -37.52 14.25 34.27
CA ASP A 72 -38.96 14.18 34.41
C ASP A 72 -39.31 13.61 35.78
N ILE A 73 -39.95 14.44 36.61
CA ILE A 73 -40.46 14.05 37.93
C ILE A 73 -41.95 13.76 37.79
N PHE A 74 -42.35 12.52 38.07
CA PHE A 74 -43.72 12.07 37.85
C PHE A 74 -44.72 12.94 38.62
N GLN A 75 -45.75 13.45 37.91
CA GLN A 75 -46.80 14.34 38.43
C GLN A 75 -46.32 15.70 38.97
N VAL A 76 -45.07 16.10 38.73
CA VAL A 76 -44.53 17.39 39.18
C VAL A 76 -43.78 18.09 38.03
N PRO A 77 -44.51 18.65 37.05
CA PRO A 77 -43.89 19.30 35.89
C PRO A 77 -43.08 20.55 36.27
N GLU A 78 -43.39 21.19 37.40
CA GLU A 78 -42.71 22.40 37.91
C GLU A 78 -41.23 22.16 38.28
N PHE A 79 -40.87 20.91 38.60
CA PHE A 79 -39.49 20.50 38.90
C PHE A 79 -38.88 19.64 37.78
N SER A 80 -39.65 19.39 36.72
CA SER A 80 -39.18 18.72 35.52
C SER A 80 -38.62 19.75 34.54
N GLY A 81 -37.64 19.37 33.74
CA GLY A 81 -37.03 20.29 32.80
C GLY A 81 -35.77 19.77 32.15
N GLU A 82 -35.16 20.65 31.35
CA GLU A 82 -33.87 20.42 30.71
C GLU A 82 -32.77 21.08 31.52
N PHE A 83 -31.72 20.34 31.80
CA PHE A 83 -30.60 20.79 32.61
C PHE A 83 -29.28 20.58 31.88
N LEU A 84 -28.38 21.55 32.01
CA LEU A 84 -27.02 21.50 31.48
C LEU A 84 -26.05 21.18 32.61
N VAL A 85 -25.16 20.21 32.40
CA VAL A 85 -24.04 19.96 33.31
C VAL A 85 -23.00 21.08 33.15
N LEU A 86 -22.75 21.81 34.23
CA LEU A 86 -21.79 22.91 34.26
C LEU A 86 -20.34 22.40 34.23
N VAL A 87 -19.40 23.32 34.00
CA VAL A 87 -17.95 23.04 33.89
C VAL A 87 -17.33 22.45 35.17
N ASP A 88 -17.96 22.66 36.32
CA ASP A 88 -17.56 22.11 37.61
C ASP A 88 -18.15 20.71 37.87
N GLY A 89 -18.88 20.15 36.89
CA GLY A 89 -19.52 18.85 36.99
C GLY A 89 -20.81 18.85 37.81
N THR A 90 -21.41 20.01 38.06
CA THR A 90 -22.66 20.15 38.81
C THR A 90 -23.86 20.50 37.93
N ILE A 91 -25.06 20.22 38.44
CA ILE A 91 -26.32 20.70 37.89
C ILE A 91 -27.07 21.44 39.00
N SER A 92 -27.67 22.58 38.67
CA SER A 92 -28.58 23.29 39.57
C SER A 92 -30.01 22.80 39.40
N PHE A 93 -30.52 22.11 40.41
CA PHE A 93 -31.90 21.60 40.45
C PHE A 93 -32.81 22.50 41.32
N PRO A 94 -34.09 22.72 40.96
CA PRO A 94 -35.03 23.47 41.78
C PRO A 94 -35.15 22.87 43.18
N LEU A 95 -35.11 23.70 44.22
CA LEU A 95 -35.17 23.34 45.66
C LEU A 95 -33.99 22.51 46.21
N VAL A 96 -33.33 21.70 45.39
CA VAL A 96 -32.16 20.88 45.77
C VAL A 96 -30.84 21.67 45.65
N GLY A 97 -30.78 22.65 44.74
CA GLY A 97 -29.58 23.45 44.50
C GLY A 97 -28.54 22.72 43.64
N ASN A 98 -27.26 23.05 43.82
CA ASN A 98 -26.17 22.50 43.02
C ASN A 98 -25.82 21.08 43.50
N LEU A 99 -25.99 20.10 42.61
CA LEU A 99 -25.68 18.71 42.85
C LEU A 99 -24.54 18.26 41.94
N LYS A 100 -23.53 17.58 42.48
CA LYS A 100 -22.44 17.00 41.68
C LYS A 100 -22.93 15.75 40.97
N VAL A 101 -22.84 15.75 39.63
CA VAL A 101 -23.33 14.67 38.77
C VAL A 101 -22.24 14.01 37.92
N GLU A 102 -21.05 14.61 37.88
CA GLU A 102 -19.89 14.09 37.16
C GLU A 102 -19.57 12.64 37.56
N GLY A 103 -19.49 11.77 36.56
CA GLY A 103 -19.19 10.34 36.72
C GLY A 103 -20.39 9.47 37.09
N LEU A 104 -21.59 10.04 37.31
CA LEU A 104 -22.80 9.26 37.58
C LEU A 104 -23.46 8.77 36.29
N THR A 105 -24.08 7.60 36.36
CA THR A 105 -24.98 7.13 35.30
C THR A 105 -26.38 7.75 35.46
N MET A 106 -27.19 7.77 34.41
CA MET A 106 -28.54 8.35 34.45
C MET A 106 -29.43 7.69 35.52
N PRO A 107 -29.42 6.35 35.70
CA PRO A 107 -30.14 5.71 36.80
C PRO A 107 -29.64 6.13 38.19
N GLN A 108 -28.32 6.26 38.36
CA GLN A 108 -27.73 6.71 39.62
C GLN A 108 -28.14 8.15 39.95
N LEU A 109 -28.14 9.03 38.96
CA LEU A 109 -28.61 10.40 39.13
C LEU A 109 -30.11 10.44 39.47
N GLY A 110 -30.94 9.64 38.80
CA GLY A 110 -32.37 9.55 39.11
C GLY A 110 -32.62 9.11 40.56
N ALA A 111 -31.91 8.09 41.04
CA ALA A 111 -31.99 7.65 42.43
C ALA A 111 -31.52 8.72 43.42
N LEU A 112 -30.41 9.40 43.11
CA LEU A 112 -29.87 10.48 43.94
C LEU A 112 -30.85 11.66 44.02
N LEU A 113 -31.48 12.04 42.92
CA LEU A 113 -32.49 13.09 42.89
C LEU A 113 -33.75 12.69 43.65
N ALA A 114 -34.25 11.47 43.47
CA ALA A 114 -35.41 10.98 44.21
C ALA A 114 -35.18 11.05 45.74
N GLN A 115 -33.96 10.73 46.19
CA GLN A 115 -33.58 10.87 47.59
C GLN A 115 -33.60 12.33 48.06
N ASN A 116 -32.96 13.25 47.33
CA ASN A 116 -32.90 14.66 47.70
C ASN A 116 -34.27 15.37 47.64
N TYR A 117 -35.16 14.95 46.74
CA TYR A 117 -36.51 15.51 46.64
C TYR A 117 -37.49 14.96 47.69
N THR A 118 -37.12 13.96 48.51
CA THR A 118 -38.02 13.38 49.52
C THR A 118 -38.38 14.38 50.63
N GLU A 119 -37.57 15.41 50.86
CA GLU A 119 -37.88 16.50 51.79
C GLU A 119 -39.05 17.38 51.32
N TYR A 120 -39.26 17.46 49.99
CA TYR A 120 -40.24 18.34 49.36
C TYR A 120 -41.43 17.56 48.74
N LEU A 121 -41.23 16.30 48.36
CA LEU A 121 -42.19 15.47 47.64
C LEU A 121 -42.43 14.13 48.35
N LYS A 122 -43.68 13.66 48.36
CA LYS A 122 -44.02 12.32 48.85
C LYS A 122 -43.79 11.28 47.77
N ARG A 123 -42.77 10.42 47.96
CA ARG A 123 -42.42 9.30 47.06
C ARG A 123 -42.15 9.77 45.61
N PRO A 124 -41.17 10.65 45.38
CA PRO A 124 -40.85 11.14 44.04
C PRO A 124 -40.32 9.99 43.17
N VAL A 125 -40.84 9.90 41.94
CA VAL A 125 -40.30 9.02 40.89
C VAL A 125 -39.64 9.92 39.86
N VAL A 126 -38.32 9.79 39.72
CA VAL A 126 -37.50 10.63 38.85
C VAL A 126 -36.92 9.80 37.72
N THR A 127 -37.17 10.24 36.50
CA THR A 127 -36.59 9.66 35.29
C THR A 127 -35.62 10.66 34.69
N VAL A 128 -34.42 10.20 34.33
CA VAL A 128 -33.40 11.02 33.69
C VAL A 128 -33.13 10.47 32.29
N GLY A 129 -33.22 11.33 31.29
CA GLY A 129 -32.86 11.03 29.90
C GLY A 129 -31.74 11.93 29.41
N LEU A 130 -30.87 11.42 28.55
CA LEU A 130 -29.85 12.22 27.87
C LEU A 130 -30.47 12.86 26.63
N LEU A 131 -30.48 14.20 26.56
CA LEU A 131 -30.97 14.93 25.39
C LEU A 131 -29.87 15.15 24.36
N ALA A 132 -28.70 15.59 24.82
CA ALA A 132 -27.55 15.80 23.96
C ALA A 132 -26.27 15.44 24.73
N PRO A 133 -25.49 14.46 24.25
CA PRO A 133 -24.18 14.17 24.82
C PRO A 133 -23.17 15.28 24.50
N ARG A 134 -22.19 15.49 25.38
CA ARG A 134 -21.03 16.32 25.08
C ARG A 134 -20.17 15.71 23.97
N PRO A 135 -19.60 16.52 23.07
CA PRO A 135 -18.57 16.04 22.15
C PRO A 135 -17.34 15.57 22.94
N LEU A 136 -16.77 14.45 22.54
CA LEU A 136 -15.54 13.93 23.14
C LEU A 136 -14.34 14.68 22.61
N LYS A 137 -13.45 15.11 23.49
CA LYS A 137 -12.15 15.66 23.12
C LYS A 137 -11.10 14.57 23.29
N VAL A 138 -10.55 14.09 22.18
CA VAL A 138 -9.54 13.03 22.14
C VAL A 138 -8.33 13.51 21.37
N ALA A 139 -7.17 12.92 21.62
CA ALA A 139 -5.95 13.23 20.89
C ALA A 139 -5.41 11.97 20.20
N ILE A 140 -4.86 12.12 19.00
CA ILE A 140 -4.17 11.05 18.28
C ILE A 140 -2.80 11.53 17.83
N SER A 141 -1.80 10.66 17.97
CA SER A 141 -0.40 10.96 17.67
C SER A 141 0.35 9.75 17.14
N GLY A 142 1.51 9.98 16.54
CA GLY A 142 2.36 8.94 15.95
C GLY A 142 2.09 8.75 14.46
N GLU A 143 2.14 7.50 14.00
CA GLU A 143 2.12 7.10 12.58
C GLU A 143 0.70 7.12 11.96
N VAL A 144 0.03 8.26 12.10
CA VAL A 144 -1.27 8.57 11.50
C VAL A 144 -1.11 9.65 10.43
N THR A 145 -2.06 9.76 9.51
CA THR A 145 -2.01 10.77 8.44
C THR A 145 -2.07 12.19 9.01
N SER A 146 -2.99 12.47 9.94
CA SER A 146 -3.20 13.79 10.52
C SER A 146 -3.18 13.70 12.06
N PRO A 147 -2.02 13.83 12.71
CA PRO A 147 -1.97 13.85 14.17
C PRO A 147 -2.54 15.16 14.72
N GLY A 148 -3.17 15.09 15.90
CA GLY A 148 -3.75 16.27 16.54
C GLY A 148 -4.86 15.97 17.54
N SER A 149 -5.53 17.02 18.00
CA SER A 149 -6.72 16.92 18.84
C SER A 149 -7.98 16.93 17.98
N TYR A 150 -8.90 16.01 18.29
CA TYR A 150 -10.15 15.82 17.59
C TYR A 150 -11.31 16.01 18.55
N THR A 151 -12.37 16.65 18.05
CA THR A 151 -13.66 16.72 18.74
C THR A 151 -14.63 15.80 18.01
N VAL A 152 -14.99 14.70 18.64
CA VAL A 152 -15.81 13.65 18.04
C VAL A 152 -17.21 13.70 18.66
N PRO A 153 -18.26 14.02 17.88
CA PRO A 153 -19.62 13.91 18.37
C PRO A 153 -19.98 12.45 18.62
N LEU A 154 -20.87 12.18 19.57
CA LEU A 154 -21.48 10.85 19.66
C LEU A 154 -22.47 10.67 18.51
N ASP A 155 -22.57 9.44 18.02
CA ASP A 155 -23.58 9.06 17.01
C ASP A 155 -25.00 9.35 17.54
N GLU A 156 -25.96 9.59 16.65
CA GLU A 156 -27.38 9.87 16.97
C GLU A 156 -28.02 8.75 17.82
N LYS A 157 -27.43 7.55 17.77
CA LYS A 157 -27.84 6.37 18.56
C LYS A 157 -27.20 6.31 19.95
N GLY A 158 -26.48 7.36 20.37
CA GLY A 158 -25.79 7.43 21.66
C GLY A 158 -24.58 6.49 21.78
N LYS A 159 -24.03 6.02 20.65
CA LYS A 159 -22.83 5.17 20.65
C LYS A 159 -21.57 6.01 20.77
N PHE A 160 -20.68 5.58 21.65
CA PHE A 160 -19.34 6.15 21.76
C PHE A 160 -18.52 5.81 20.50
N PRO A 161 -17.77 6.78 19.93
CA PRO A 161 -16.86 6.51 18.84
C PRO A 161 -15.76 5.56 19.29
N SER A 162 -15.32 4.70 18.38
CA SER A 162 -14.27 3.72 18.61
C SER A 162 -12.90 4.24 18.15
N VAL A 163 -11.84 3.49 18.49
CA VAL A 163 -10.48 3.80 18.03
C VAL A 163 -10.41 3.85 16.51
N THR A 164 -11.04 2.90 15.82
CA THR A 164 -11.05 2.88 14.35
C THR A 164 -11.76 4.09 13.75
N ASP A 165 -12.85 4.57 14.35
CA ASP A 165 -13.55 5.79 13.91
C ASP A 165 -12.63 7.01 13.99
N LEU A 166 -11.87 7.14 15.09
CA LEU A 166 -10.92 8.24 15.24
C LEU A 166 -9.76 8.13 14.26
N ILE A 167 -9.19 6.95 14.04
CA ILE A 167 -8.14 6.73 13.04
C ILE A 167 -8.63 7.13 11.65
N GLN A 168 -9.86 6.74 11.30
CA GLN A 168 -10.47 7.12 10.03
C GLN A 168 -10.65 8.63 9.91
N GLN A 169 -11.13 9.29 10.97
CA GLN A 169 -11.27 10.76 11.02
C GLN A 169 -9.91 11.48 10.93
N ALA A 170 -8.85 10.84 11.43
CA ALA A 170 -7.47 11.32 11.31
C ALA A 170 -6.85 11.08 9.91
N GLY A 171 -7.61 10.48 8.99
CA GLY A 171 -7.18 10.21 7.63
C GLY A 171 -6.44 8.88 7.46
N GLY A 172 -6.67 7.94 8.37
CA GLY A 172 -6.04 6.62 8.32
C GLY A 172 -4.62 6.59 8.87
N ILE A 173 -4.05 5.38 8.91
CA ILE A 173 -2.67 5.13 9.30
C ILE A 173 -1.68 5.37 8.16
N THR A 174 -0.41 5.55 8.49
CA THR A 174 0.69 5.53 7.51
C THR A 174 1.18 4.10 7.25
N ALA A 175 1.95 3.88 6.18
CA ALA A 175 2.49 2.55 5.88
C ALA A 175 3.61 2.09 6.83
N THR A 176 4.05 2.96 7.74
CA THR A 176 5.07 2.74 8.76
C THR A 176 4.48 2.60 10.17
N ALA A 177 3.15 2.60 10.28
CA ALA A 177 2.44 2.41 11.53
C ALA A 177 2.58 0.98 12.04
N ASP A 178 2.94 0.84 13.31
CA ASP A 178 2.79 -0.42 14.03
C ASP A 178 1.40 -0.49 14.66
N VAL A 179 0.48 -1.09 13.91
CA VAL A 179 -0.90 -1.25 14.34
C VAL A 179 -1.11 -2.43 15.29
N SER A 180 -0.07 -3.22 15.55
CA SER A 180 -0.11 -4.31 16.53
C SER A 180 0.10 -3.82 17.97
N GLN A 181 0.60 -2.60 18.13
CA GLN A 181 0.96 -1.99 19.41
C GLN A 181 0.32 -0.61 19.61
N VAL A 182 -0.92 -0.41 19.13
CA VAL A 182 -1.64 0.86 19.32
C VAL A 182 -1.92 1.06 20.81
N GLN A 183 -1.57 2.23 21.36
CA GLN A 183 -1.75 2.52 22.78
C GLN A 183 -2.84 3.57 22.99
N ILE A 184 -3.77 3.30 23.91
CA ILE A 184 -4.66 4.32 24.47
C ILE A 184 -4.18 4.67 25.88
N ARG A 185 -3.90 5.95 26.10
CA ARG A 185 -3.69 6.52 27.44
C ARG A 185 -5.00 7.14 27.90
N ARG A 186 -5.57 6.60 28.97
CA ARG A 186 -6.85 7.00 29.54
C ARG A 186 -6.67 7.44 30.98
N PHE A 187 -7.23 8.58 31.36
CA PHE A 187 -7.27 9.01 32.75
C PHE A 187 -8.59 8.58 33.40
N LEU A 188 -8.51 7.75 34.44
CA LEU A 188 -9.65 7.26 35.20
C LEU A 188 -9.38 7.47 36.69
N GLN A 189 -10.26 8.21 37.37
CA GLN A 189 -10.18 8.44 38.82
C GLN A 189 -8.80 8.96 39.29
N GLY A 190 -8.18 9.84 38.49
CA GLY A 190 -6.86 10.40 38.78
C GLY A 190 -5.68 9.46 38.51
N LYS A 191 -5.91 8.26 37.98
CA LYS A 191 -4.85 7.32 37.55
C LYS A 191 -4.82 7.21 36.03
N GLN A 192 -3.62 7.17 35.45
CA GLN A 192 -3.43 6.92 34.03
C GLN A 192 -3.40 5.40 33.79
N GLN A 193 -4.30 4.92 32.94
CA GLN A 193 -4.33 3.57 32.41
C GLN A 193 -3.78 3.57 30.99
N VAL A 194 -2.94 2.58 30.65
CA VAL A 194 -2.48 2.34 29.28
C VAL A 194 -3.09 1.04 28.79
N LEU A 195 -3.82 1.12 27.69
CA LEU A 195 -4.41 -0.03 27.00
C LEU A 195 -3.63 -0.24 25.71
N THR A 196 -3.07 -1.43 25.52
CA THR A 196 -2.41 -1.79 24.25
C THR A 196 -3.38 -2.62 23.42
N LEU A 197 -3.50 -2.27 22.15
CA LEU A 197 -4.42 -2.86 21.20
C LEU A 197 -3.67 -3.41 20.00
N ASN A 198 -4.10 -4.58 19.56
CA ASN A 198 -3.61 -5.22 18.36
C ASN A 198 -4.68 -5.12 17.27
N MET A 199 -4.54 -4.16 16.36
CA MET A 199 -5.51 -3.95 15.28
C MET A 199 -5.41 -5.04 14.20
N ILE A 200 -4.32 -5.81 14.16
CA ILE A 200 -4.20 -6.95 13.24
C ILE A 200 -5.20 -8.05 13.63
N GLU A 201 -5.38 -8.32 14.92
CA GLU A 201 -6.41 -9.26 15.40
C GLU A 201 -7.83 -8.80 15.04
N LEU A 202 -8.08 -7.49 15.04
CA LEU A 202 -9.36 -6.94 14.58
C LEU A 202 -9.59 -7.26 13.09
N LEU A 203 -8.56 -7.12 12.26
CA LEU A 203 -8.65 -7.33 10.81
C LEU A 203 -8.70 -8.81 10.42
N GLN A 204 -7.85 -9.63 11.03
CA GLN A 204 -7.65 -11.02 10.64
C GLN A 204 -8.64 -11.97 11.34
N GLU A 205 -8.92 -11.71 12.62
CA GLU A 205 -9.75 -12.59 13.46
C GLU A 205 -11.14 -12.00 13.73
N GLY A 206 -11.38 -10.75 13.35
CA GLY A 206 -12.62 -10.04 13.67
C GLY A 206 -12.77 -9.74 15.15
N ASN A 207 -11.66 -9.74 15.92
CA ASN A 207 -11.67 -9.56 17.37
C ASN A 207 -12.11 -8.13 17.76
N GLN A 208 -13.41 -7.94 17.99
CA GLN A 208 -14.01 -6.64 18.35
C GLN A 208 -13.51 -6.08 19.68
N SER A 209 -12.93 -6.91 20.56
CA SER A 209 -12.37 -6.42 21.83
C SER A 209 -11.19 -5.46 21.63
N GLN A 210 -10.55 -5.52 20.45
CA GLN A 210 -9.47 -4.61 20.06
C GLN A 210 -10.02 -3.23 19.64
N ASN A 211 -11.26 -3.13 19.17
CA ASN A 211 -11.86 -1.85 18.77
C ASN A 211 -12.54 -1.15 19.97
N ILE A 212 -11.74 -0.71 20.94
CA ILE A 212 -12.24 -0.08 22.17
C ILE A 212 -12.98 1.23 21.88
N THR A 213 -14.05 1.50 22.63
CA THR A 213 -14.75 2.79 22.63
C THR A 213 -13.95 3.87 23.37
N LEU A 214 -13.91 5.07 22.79
CA LEU A 214 -13.16 6.20 23.29
C LEU A 214 -13.94 6.95 24.37
N ARG A 215 -13.19 7.61 25.25
CA ARG A 215 -13.70 8.48 26.31
C ARG A 215 -13.06 9.85 26.21
N ASP A 216 -13.72 10.81 26.84
CA ASP A 216 -13.20 12.17 26.92
C ASP A 216 -11.82 12.19 27.58
N GLY A 217 -10.86 12.87 26.96
CA GLY A 217 -9.47 12.94 27.40
C GLY A 217 -8.58 11.76 26.97
N ASP A 218 -9.10 10.77 26.24
CA ASP A 218 -8.26 9.67 25.72
C ASP A 218 -7.20 10.20 24.75
N THR A 219 -5.99 9.66 24.86
CA THR A 219 -4.89 9.91 23.93
C THR A 219 -4.46 8.61 23.26
N ILE A 220 -4.61 8.54 21.94
CA ILE A 220 -4.21 7.42 21.10
C ILE A 220 -2.79 7.68 20.57
N ILE A 221 -1.93 6.68 20.68
CA ILE A 221 -0.55 6.71 20.20
C ILE A 221 -0.35 5.51 19.29
N ILE A 222 0.02 5.77 18.05
CA ILE A 222 0.34 4.75 17.05
C ILE A 222 1.85 4.75 16.84
N PRO A 223 2.58 3.76 17.36
CA PRO A 223 4.03 3.70 17.21
C PRO A 223 4.46 3.48 15.77
N THR A 224 5.75 3.69 15.51
CA THR A 224 6.38 3.33 14.24
C THR A 224 6.91 1.91 14.29
N LYS A 225 6.77 1.19 13.18
CA LYS A 225 7.30 -0.16 13.01
C LYS A 225 8.77 -0.10 12.60
N GLU A 226 9.62 -0.88 13.28
CA GLU A 226 11.05 -0.96 12.94
C GLU A 226 11.30 -1.73 11.64
N GLN A 227 10.53 -2.79 11.41
CA GLN A 227 10.62 -3.64 10.23
C GLN A 227 9.28 -3.67 9.50
N ILE A 228 9.31 -3.31 8.22
CA ILE A 228 8.12 -3.22 7.38
C ILE A 228 7.81 -4.60 6.80
N ASP A 229 6.58 -5.07 7.01
CA ASP A 229 6.04 -6.25 6.34
C ASP A 229 5.10 -5.81 5.21
N HIS A 230 5.48 -6.14 3.97
CA HIS A 230 4.72 -5.75 2.77
C HIS A 230 3.36 -6.45 2.67
N ASN A 231 3.22 -7.67 3.18
CA ASN A 231 1.95 -8.40 3.17
C ASN A 231 0.94 -7.73 4.10
N GLU A 232 1.41 -7.28 5.26
CA GLU A 232 0.59 -6.55 6.23
C GLU A 232 0.12 -5.20 5.65
N ILE A 233 0.99 -4.45 4.97
CA ILE A 233 0.61 -3.17 4.34
C ILE A 233 -0.57 -3.34 3.38
N ARG A 234 -0.61 -4.43 2.60
CA ARG A 234 -1.73 -4.68 1.68
C ARG A 234 -3.04 -4.95 2.42
N GLN A 235 -2.98 -5.75 3.48
CA GLN A 235 -4.15 -5.99 4.32
C GLN A 235 -4.64 -4.68 4.94
N LEU A 236 -3.72 -3.81 5.35
CA LEU A 236 -4.04 -2.50 5.88
C LEU A 236 -4.56 -1.53 4.82
N ALA A 237 -4.12 -1.62 3.57
CA ALA A 237 -4.63 -0.79 2.48
C ALA A 237 -6.13 -1.01 2.22
N ASP A 238 -6.61 -2.24 2.42
CA ASP A 238 -8.01 -2.61 2.24
C ASP A 238 -8.87 -2.33 3.50
N ALA A 239 -8.25 -1.93 4.61
CA ALA A 239 -8.94 -1.63 5.86
C ALA A 239 -9.56 -0.22 5.87
N ASN A 240 -10.73 -0.07 6.49
CA ASN A 240 -11.41 1.23 6.60
C ASN A 240 -10.61 2.28 7.42
N PHE A 241 -9.79 1.82 8.38
CA PHE A 241 -8.88 2.66 9.17
C PHE A 241 -7.46 2.68 8.60
N GLY A 242 -7.28 2.04 7.44
CA GLY A 242 -6.02 1.78 6.76
C GLY A 242 -5.35 3.00 6.12
N ILE A 243 -4.47 2.73 5.17
CA ILE A 243 -3.78 3.78 4.40
C ILE A 243 -4.78 4.37 3.41
N GLN A 244 -5.06 5.67 3.52
CA GLN A 244 -5.97 6.35 2.59
C GLN A 244 -5.31 6.54 1.21
N ALA A 245 -5.88 5.88 0.21
CA ALA A 245 -5.40 5.86 -1.16
C ALA A 245 -5.87 7.04 -2.02
N ASP A 246 -6.54 8.05 -1.47
CA ASP A 246 -7.25 9.08 -2.25
C ASP A 246 -6.50 10.41 -2.41
N ARG A 247 -5.28 10.49 -1.88
CA ARG A 247 -4.48 11.72 -1.87
C ARG A 247 -3.35 11.68 -2.89
N GLU A 248 -3.08 12.82 -3.49
CA GLU A 248 -1.86 13.03 -4.27
C GLU A 248 -0.65 13.01 -3.33
N LEU A 249 0.42 12.31 -3.72
CA LEU A 249 1.67 12.27 -2.97
C LEU A 249 2.73 13.11 -3.67
N ASN A 250 3.49 13.89 -2.91
CA ASN A 250 4.68 14.56 -3.41
C ASN A 250 5.90 13.70 -3.08
N VAL A 251 6.59 13.22 -4.11
CA VAL A 251 7.79 12.38 -3.96
C VAL A 251 8.96 12.99 -4.72
N ALA A 252 10.18 12.73 -4.28
CA ALA A 252 11.38 13.11 -5.01
C ALA A 252 12.00 11.86 -5.65
N VAL A 253 12.35 11.92 -6.93
CA VAL A 253 13.05 10.84 -7.64
C VAL A 253 14.42 11.37 -8.07
N VAL A 254 15.49 10.72 -7.63
CA VAL A 254 16.88 11.15 -7.89
C VAL A 254 17.77 9.96 -8.28
N GLY A 255 18.89 10.25 -8.94
CA GLY A 255 19.89 9.25 -9.34
C GLY A 255 19.82 8.87 -10.83
N GLU A 256 19.94 7.59 -11.13
CA GLU A 256 20.04 7.00 -12.47
C GLU A 256 18.68 6.90 -13.20
N VAL A 257 17.98 8.03 -13.29
CA VAL A 257 16.70 8.19 -14.01
C VAL A 257 16.82 9.24 -15.12
N TYR A 258 15.91 9.20 -16.10
CA TYR A 258 15.91 10.14 -17.22
C TYR A 258 15.59 11.58 -16.79
N ARG A 259 14.61 11.76 -15.90
CA ARG A 259 14.19 13.06 -15.40
C ARG A 259 14.21 13.03 -13.86
N PRO A 260 15.33 13.36 -13.20
CA PRO A 260 15.32 13.53 -11.75
C PRO A 260 14.53 14.79 -11.37
N GLY A 261 13.81 14.75 -10.25
CA GLY A 261 13.01 15.87 -9.79
C GLY A 261 11.90 15.47 -8.82
N SER A 262 11.05 16.42 -8.48
CA SER A 262 9.87 16.21 -7.65
C SER A 262 8.65 15.87 -8.52
N TYR A 263 7.88 14.88 -8.10
CA TYR A 263 6.74 14.33 -8.82
C TYR A 263 5.50 14.29 -7.92
N LYS A 264 4.34 14.53 -8.54
CA LYS A 264 3.03 14.36 -7.91
C LYS A 264 2.43 13.06 -8.38
N ILE A 265 2.38 12.08 -7.49
CA ILE A 265 1.82 10.76 -7.79
C ILE A 265 0.35 10.76 -7.40
N THR A 266 -0.53 10.77 -8.40
CA THR A 266 -1.97 10.60 -8.19
C THR A 266 -2.31 9.10 -8.18
N PRO A 267 -3.12 8.65 -7.22
CA PRO A 267 -3.69 7.30 -7.19
C PRO A 267 -4.45 6.97 -8.48
N GLU A 268 -4.30 5.74 -8.97
CA GLU A 268 -4.94 5.32 -10.21
C GLU A 268 -6.34 4.74 -9.93
N ARG A 269 -7.33 5.10 -10.77
CA ARG A 269 -8.70 4.58 -10.65
C ARG A 269 -8.87 3.43 -11.63
N THR A 270 -8.80 2.20 -11.13
CA THR A 270 -9.09 1.02 -11.95
C THR A 270 -10.58 0.70 -11.84
N ASN A 271 -11.32 0.98 -12.92
CA ASN A 271 -12.72 0.61 -13.03
C ASN A 271 -12.80 -0.88 -13.40
N ASN A 272 -13.22 -1.70 -12.45
CA ASN A 272 -13.38 -3.12 -12.71
C ASN A 272 -14.73 -3.35 -13.40
N VAL A 273 -14.70 -3.48 -14.73
CA VAL A 273 -15.88 -3.56 -15.62
C VAL A 273 -16.81 -4.71 -15.25
N ALA A 274 -16.30 -5.79 -14.65
CA ALA A 274 -17.09 -6.95 -14.26
C ALA A 274 -18.02 -6.71 -13.06
N ASN A 275 -17.68 -5.79 -12.14
CA ASN A 275 -18.41 -5.62 -10.87
C ASN A 275 -18.85 -4.17 -10.60
N ASN A 276 -18.61 -3.25 -11.53
CA ASN A 276 -18.86 -1.81 -11.38
C ASN A 276 -18.29 -1.23 -10.06
N ARG A 277 -17.16 -1.78 -9.60
CA ARG A 277 -16.42 -1.29 -8.43
C ARG A 277 -15.17 -0.57 -8.92
N THR A 278 -15.04 0.70 -8.58
CA THR A 278 -13.81 1.47 -8.78
C THR A 278 -12.87 1.15 -7.63
N ARG A 279 -11.74 0.49 -7.92
CA ARG A 279 -10.67 0.29 -6.95
C ARG A 279 -9.63 1.39 -7.15
N LEU A 280 -9.30 2.08 -6.07
CA LEU A 280 -8.23 3.06 -6.06
C LEU A 280 -6.91 2.31 -5.84
N GLU A 281 -6.02 2.35 -6.81
CA GLU A 281 -4.70 1.77 -6.69
C GLU A 281 -3.79 2.73 -5.95
N LEU A 282 -3.14 2.20 -4.92
CA LEU A 282 -2.19 2.96 -4.13
C LEU A 282 -1.01 3.42 -5.00
N PRO A 283 -0.49 4.63 -4.76
CA PRO A 283 0.70 5.13 -5.45
C PRO A 283 1.92 4.26 -5.12
N ARG A 284 2.51 3.67 -6.15
CA ARG A 284 3.65 2.75 -6.03
C ARG A 284 4.95 3.31 -6.58
N LEU A 285 6.06 2.72 -6.16
CA LEU A 285 7.42 3.05 -6.59
C LEU A 285 7.57 3.00 -8.12
N SER A 286 7.07 1.92 -8.74
CA SER A 286 7.08 1.71 -10.19
C SER A 286 6.51 2.91 -10.96
N ARG A 287 5.38 3.44 -10.50
CA ARG A 287 4.70 4.59 -11.11
C ARG A 287 5.51 5.88 -10.98
N ALA A 288 6.12 6.13 -9.83
CA ALA A 288 6.99 7.29 -9.65
C ALA A 288 8.20 7.25 -10.60
N ILE A 289 8.80 6.07 -10.77
CA ILE A 289 9.91 5.87 -11.72
C ILE A 289 9.45 6.09 -13.16
N GLN A 290 8.27 5.58 -13.53
CA GLN A 290 7.69 5.80 -14.88
C GLN A 290 7.44 7.28 -15.16
N GLN A 291 6.87 8.02 -14.20
CA GLN A 291 6.68 9.47 -14.33
C GLN A 291 8.01 10.22 -14.44
N ALA A 292 9.07 9.73 -13.79
CA ALA A 292 10.44 10.22 -13.98
C ALA A 292 11.06 9.89 -15.34
N GLY A 293 10.26 9.36 -16.28
CA GLY A 293 10.69 8.97 -17.62
C GLY A 293 11.44 7.63 -17.65
N GLY A 294 11.43 6.88 -16.55
CA GLY A 294 12.09 5.60 -16.45
C GLY A 294 13.51 5.64 -15.88
N VAL A 295 14.09 4.45 -15.74
CA VAL A 295 15.49 4.25 -15.35
C VAL A 295 16.40 4.31 -16.57
N LYS A 296 17.63 4.80 -16.37
CA LYS A 296 18.67 4.78 -17.39
C LYS A 296 19.36 3.38 -17.42
N PRO A 297 20.14 3.06 -18.46
CA PRO A 297 20.74 1.73 -18.61
C PRO A 297 21.78 1.34 -17.54
N LEU A 298 22.32 2.31 -16.79
CA LEU A 298 23.31 2.06 -15.75
C LEU A 298 22.67 1.99 -14.35
N ALA A 299 21.34 1.92 -14.27
CA ALA A 299 20.61 1.99 -13.02
C ALA A 299 20.70 0.66 -12.28
N ASN A 300 21.06 0.70 -11.00
CA ASN A 300 20.99 -0.44 -10.13
C ASN A 300 19.59 -0.53 -9.52
N ILE A 301 18.71 -1.29 -10.18
CA ILE A 301 17.33 -1.49 -9.71
C ILE A 301 17.18 -2.55 -8.61
N ARG A 302 18.27 -3.24 -8.25
CA ARG A 302 18.28 -4.21 -7.12
C ARG A 302 18.42 -3.53 -5.77
N ASN A 303 19.03 -2.34 -5.76
CA ASN A 303 19.37 -1.60 -4.55
C ASN A 303 18.77 -0.19 -4.61
N ILE A 304 17.51 -0.06 -5.02
CA ILE A 304 16.81 1.22 -4.96
C ILE A 304 16.59 1.56 -3.49
N GLN A 305 16.82 2.80 -3.10
CA GLN A 305 16.62 3.23 -1.72
C GLN A 305 15.47 4.20 -1.65
N VAL A 306 14.48 3.91 -0.80
CA VAL A 306 13.42 4.87 -0.48
C VAL A 306 13.66 5.41 0.91
N ARG A 307 14.02 6.69 0.97
CA ARG A 307 14.17 7.44 2.22
C ARG A 307 12.82 8.03 2.59
N ARG A 308 12.32 7.62 3.74
CA ARG A 308 11.02 8.01 4.28
C ARG A 308 11.21 8.69 5.62
N PHE A 309 10.52 9.80 5.85
CA PHE A 309 10.45 10.40 7.18
C PHE A 309 9.22 9.86 7.91
N THR A 310 9.43 9.34 9.11
CA THR A 310 8.33 9.02 10.02
C THR A 310 7.69 10.32 10.51
N ARG A 311 6.48 10.25 11.07
CA ARG A 311 5.80 11.42 11.65
C ARG A 311 6.56 12.00 12.84
N MET A 312 7.42 11.20 13.45
CA MET A 312 8.31 11.63 14.53
C MET A 312 9.60 12.32 14.02
N GLY A 313 9.78 12.44 12.71
CA GLY A 313 10.96 13.07 12.10
C GLY A 313 12.17 12.15 11.93
N THR A 314 12.06 10.87 12.31
CA THR A 314 13.11 9.89 12.09
C THR A 314 13.15 9.51 10.62
N GLN A 315 14.33 9.47 10.02
CA GLN A 315 14.48 9.01 8.65
C GLN A 315 14.73 7.50 8.61
N GLN A 316 13.86 6.77 7.92
CA GLN A 316 14.02 5.36 7.60
C GLN A 316 14.50 5.21 6.14
N THR A 317 15.34 4.21 5.90
CA THR A 317 15.80 3.85 4.55
C THR A 317 15.28 2.45 4.25
N ILE A 318 14.51 2.32 3.17
CA ILE A 318 13.92 1.07 2.71
C ILE A 318 14.68 0.66 1.46
N ASP A 319 15.40 -0.45 1.51
CA ASP A 319 16.06 -1.02 0.34
C ASP A 319 15.05 -1.85 -0.45
N VAL A 320 14.99 -1.60 -1.76
CA VAL A 320 14.01 -2.18 -2.68
C VAL A 320 14.72 -2.82 -3.86
N ASP A 321 14.41 -4.10 -4.07
CA ASP A 321 14.84 -4.87 -5.22
C ASP A 321 13.72 -4.96 -6.26
N LEU A 322 13.68 -3.97 -7.15
CA LEU A 322 12.71 -3.93 -8.25
C LEU A 322 13.10 -4.89 -9.40
N TRP A 323 14.31 -5.44 -9.41
CA TRP A 323 14.69 -6.47 -10.38
C TRP A 323 13.85 -7.74 -10.19
N ALA A 324 13.60 -8.13 -8.94
CA ALA A 324 12.74 -9.26 -8.64
C ALA A 324 11.31 -9.09 -9.20
N LEU A 325 10.76 -7.87 -9.22
CA LEU A 325 9.47 -7.61 -9.89
C LEU A 325 9.53 -7.96 -11.39
N LEU A 326 10.62 -7.63 -12.07
CA LEU A 326 10.78 -7.90 -13.50
C LEU A 326 11.04 -9.39 -13.79
N GLN A 327 11.85 -10.04 -12.96
CA GLN A 327 12.28 -11.42 -13.19
C GLN A 327 11.21 -12.44 -12.79
N SER A 328 10.60 -12.29 -11.62
CA SER A 328 9.65 -13.26 -11.08
C SER A 328 8.20 -12.75 -11.05
N GLY A 329 7.96 -11.48 -11.41
CA GLY A 329 6.63 -10.88 -11.28
C GLY A 329 6.25 -10.59 -9.82
N ASP A 330 7.23 -10.54 -8.91
CA ASP A 330 6.99 -10.31 -7.48
C ASP A 330 6.52 -8.87 -7.22
N ILE A 331 5.20 -8.70 -7.21
CA ILE A 331 4.52 -7.43 -6.94
C ILE A 331 4.74 -6.89 -5.52
N ASP A 332 5.33 -7.67 -4.60
CA ASP A 332 5.62 -7.25 -3.22
C ASP A 332 6.79 -6.29 -3.17
N LYS A 333 7.66 -6.34 -4.19
CA LYS A 333 8.80 -5.46 -4.35
C LYS A 333 8.44 -4.07 -4.84
N ASP A 334 7.23 -3.90 -5.36
CA ASP A 334 6.73 -2.58 -5.75
C ASP A 334 6.10 -1.88 -4.55
N ILE A 335 6.95 -1.19 -3.77
CA ILE A 335 6.54 -0.60 -2.50
C ILE A 335 5.50 0.51 -2.68
N ILE A 336 4.62 0.63 -1.70
CA ILE A 336 3.67 1.75 -1.60
C ILE A 336 4.41 2.98 -1.07
N LEU A 337 4.24 4.10 -1.77
CA LEU A 337 4.86 5.37 -1.45
C LEU A 337 4.06 6.14 -0.41
N GLN A 338 4.75 7.04 0.29
CA GLN A 338 4.18 8.03 1.19
C GLN A 338 4.57 9.44 0.74
N ASP A 339 3.80 10.44 1.19
CA ASP A 339 4.12 11.84 0.95
C ASP A 339 5.46 12.19 1.59
N GLY A 340 6.34 12.86 0.84
CA GLY A 340 7.70 13.21 1.26
C GLY A 340 8.75 12.12 1.01
N ASP A 341 8.39 10.96 0.45
CA ASP A 341 9.36 9.92 0.11
C ASP A 341 10.40 10.44 -0.90
N THR A 342 11.67 10.09 -0.66
CA THR A 342 12.78 10.33 -1.59
C THR A 342 13.30 9.01 -2.12
N ILE A 343 13.10 8.78 -3.41
CA ILE A 343 13.49 7.60 -4.15
C ILE A 343 14.86 7.86 -4.78
N ILE A 344 15.84 7.05 -4.40
CA ILE A 344 17.22 7.12 -4.87
C ILE A 344 17.52 5.87 -5.70
N ILE A 345 17.86 6.08 -6.96
CA ILE A 345 18.27 5.02 -7.89
C ILE A 345 19.79 5.12 -8.07
N PRO A 346 20.59 4.23 -7.44
CA PRO A 346 22.03 4.28 -7.58
C PRO A 346 22.50 3.81 -8.97
N THR A 347 23.72 4.16 -9.33
CA THR A 347 24.40 3.63 -10.52
C THR A 347 25.03 2.27 -10.22
N ALA A 348 24.91 1.32 -11.14
CA ALA A 348 25.53 0.00 -11.04
C ALA A 348 27.06 0.11 -11.11
N GLN A 349 27.75 -0.60 -10.20
CA GLN A 349 29.23 -0.61 -10.15
C GLN A 349 29.84 -1.57 -11.18
N ALA A 350 29.08 -2.55 -11.67
CA ALA A 350 29.48 -3.50 -12.69
C ALA A 350 28.29 -3.78 -13.64
N LEU A 351 28.56 -3.82 -14.94
CA LEU A 351 27.59 -4.11 -15.99
C LEU A 351 27.56 -5.62 -16.23
N ASP A 352 26.42 -6.28 -16.00
CA ASP A 352 26.09 -7.52 -16.69
C ASP A 352 25.41 -7.16 -18.03
N PRO A 353 26.00 -7.49 -19.19
CA PRO A 353 25.43 -7.16 -20.50
C PRO A 353 23.98 -7.64 -20.67
N LYS A 354 23.63 -8.81 -20.11
CA LYS A 354 22.27 -9.38 -20.19
C LYS A 354 21.24 -8.59 -19.37
N GLU A 355 21.69 -7.96 -18.29
CA GLU A 355 20.85 -7.15 -17.40
C GLU A 355 20.53 -5.79 -18.03
N SER A 356 21.50 -5.20 -18.74
CA SER A 356 21.32 -3.94 -19.48
C SER A 356 20.30 -4.06 -20.62
N GLU A 357 20.27 -5.20 -21.31
CA GLU A 357 19.29 -5.50 -22.37
C GLU A 357 17.88 -5.70 -21.79
N SER A 358 17.76 -6.39 -20.66
CA SER A 358 16.48 -6.62 -19.98
C SER A 358 15.89 -5.33 -19.39
N LEU A 359 16.73 -4.42 -18.88
CA LEU A 359 16.32 -3.08 -18.42
C LEU A 359 15.86 -2.18 -19.56
N ALA A 360 16.57 -2.21 -20.69
CA ALA A 360 16.16 -1.49 -21.91
C ALA A 360 14.79 -1.94 -22.42
N ALA A 361 14.41 -3.20 -22.13
CA ALA A 361 13.14 -3.78 -22.54
C ALA A 361 11.99 -3.68 -21.53
N ALA A 362 12.26 -3.27 -20.29
CA ALA A 362 11.26 -3.23 -19.23
C ALA A 362 10.33 -1.99 -19.33
N SER A 363 9.12 -2.10 -18.77
CA SER A 363 8.10 -1.02 -18.63
C SER A 363 8.55 0.20 -17.80
N PHE A 364 9.83 0.24 -17.44
CA PHE A 364 10.53 1.35 -16.80
C PHE A 364 11.41 2.13 -17.78
N SER A 365 11.25 1.91 -19.09
CA SER A 365 11.80 2.73 -20.17
C SER A 365 10.77 3.76 -20.67
N PRO A 366 11.18 4.93 -21.19
CA PRO A 366 10.25 5.97 -21.62
C PRO A 366 9.27 5.45 -22.69
N ALA A 367 8.00 5.90 -22.67
CA ALA A 367 6.98 5.43 -23.60
C ALA A 367 7.38 5.55 -25.09
N THR A 368 8.24 6.53 -25.41
CA THR A 368 8.89 6.68 -26.69
C THR A 368 10.37 7.02 -26.52
N ILE A 369 11.20 6.52 -27.43
CA ILE A 369 12.58 6.94 -27.65
C ILE A 369 12.63 7.83 -28.90
N ARG A 370 13.58 8.78 -28.93
CA ARG A 370 13.81 9.63 -30.10
C ARG A 370 15.02 9.12 -30.86
N VAL A 371 14.85 8.86 -32.15
CA VAL A 371 15.92 8.43 -33.04
C VAL A 371 16.02 9.43 -34.18
N ASN A 372 17.23 9.79 -34.60
CA ASN A 372 17.43 10.66 -35.75
C ASN A 372 17.63 9.80 -37.00
N VAL A 373 16.69 9.84 -37.92
CA VAL A 373 16.83 9.14 -39.21
C VAL A 373 17.19 10.17 -40.27
N VAL A 374 18.37 10.03 -40.88
CA VAL A 374 18.95 11.01 -41.81
C VAL A 374 19.41 10.33 -43.10
N GLY A 375 19.52 11.11 -44.18
CA GLY A 375 19.91 10.61 -45.50
C GLY A 375 18.72 10.31 -46.40
N GLU A 376 18.83 9.26 -47.21
CA GLU A 376 17.89 8.93 -48.30
C GLU A 376 16.65 8.15 -47.82
N VAL A 377 15.86 8.80 -46.95
CA VAL A 377 14.53 8.32 -46.50
C VAL A 377 13.43 9.26 -46.96
N LYS A 378 12.18 8.78 -46.97
CA LYS A 378 11.03 9.62 -47.39
C LYS A 378 10.79 10.81 -46.46
N GLN A 379 11.02 10.64 -45.15
CA GLN A 379 10.86 11.70 -44.14
C GLN A 379 12.06 11.72 -43.18
N PRO A 380 13.16 12.41 -43.54
CA PRO A 380 14.30 12.55 -42.64
C PRO A 380 13.98 13.48 -41.46
N GLY A 381 14.48 13.16 -40.28
CA GLY A 381 14.27 13.93 -39.07
C GLY A 381 14.27 13.09 -37.79
N VAL A 382 13.84 13.71 -36.69
CA VAL A 382 13.62 13.04 -35.41
C VAL A 382 12.34 12.19 -35.53
N VAL A 383 12.45 10.90 -35.24
CA VAL A 383 11.33 9.95 -35.21
C VAL A 383 11.14 9.48 -33.77
N GLU A 384 9.89 9.53 -33.31
CA GLU A 384 9.49 9.02 -32.00
C GLU A 384 8.93 7.60 -32.15
N ILE A 385 9.59 6.62 -31.55
CA ILE A 385 9.23 5.19 -31.65
C ILE A 385 9.21 4.55 -30.26
N PRO A 386 8.48 3.45 -30.04
CA PRO A 386 8.54 2.72 -28.77
C PRO A 386 9.96 2.18 -28.47
N PRO A 387 10.32 1.96 -27.19
CA PRO A 387 11.53 1.20 -26.84
C PRO A 387 11.56 -0.19 -27.48
N ASN A 388 12.76 -0.75 -27.67
CA ASN A 388 13.01 -2.01 -28.38
C ASN A 388 12.56 -2.06 -29.85
N THR A 389 12.19 -0.93 -30.44
CA THR A 389 11.84 -0.90 -31.87
C THR A 389 13.07 -1.32 -32.70
N PRO A 390 12.96 -2.36 -33.54
CA PRO A 390 14.06 -2.78 -34.41
C PRO A 390 14.37 -1.72 -35.48
N LEU A 391 15.61 -1.72 -35.97
CA LEU A 391 16.13 -0.77 -36.96
C LEU A 391 15.19 -0.62 -38.16
N ASN A 392 14.71 -1.73 -38.73
CA ASN A 392 13.81 -1.72 -39.88
C ASN A 392 12.51 -0.94 -39.62
N GLN A 393 11.91 -1.11 -38.44
CA GLN A 393 10.69 -0.43 -38.05
C GLN A 393 10.94 1.06 -37.76
N GLY A 394 12.11 1.42 -37.26
CA GLY A 394 12.55 2.82 -37.16
C GLY A 394 12.66 3.50 -38.53
N ILE A 395 13.21 2.80 -39.53
CA ILE A 395 13.29 3.30 -40.91
C ILE A 395 11.90 3.41 -41.53
N LEU A 396 11.02 2.43 -41.30
CA LEU A 396 9.62 2.49 -41.75
C LEU A 396 8.86 3.65 -41.10
N ALA A 397 9.11 3.95 -39.82
CA ALA A 397 8.53 5.09 -39.12
C ALA A 397 9.02 6.43 -39.69
N ALA A 398 10.20 6.48 -40.31
CA ALA A 398 10.69 7.60 -41.13
C ALA A 398 10.12 7.64 -42.58
N GLY A 399 9.04 6.88 -42.83
CA GLY A 399 8.42 6.75 -44.15
C GLY A 399 9.10 5.73 -45.08
N GLY A 400 10.12 5.01 -44.60
CA GLY A 400 10.87 4.03 -45.38
C GLY A 400 11.96 4.65 -46.28
N PHE A 401 12.67 3.78 -47.01
CA PHE A 401 13.70 4.17 -47.97
C PHE A 401 13.14 5.03 -49.12
N ASP A 402 13.93 6.00 -49.60
CA ASP A 402 13.68 6.64 -50.89
C ASP A 402 13.81 5.59 -52.02
N ASP A 403 12.74 5.35 -52.76
CA ASP A 403 12.67 4.27 -53.74
C ASP A 403 13.59 4.45 -54.95
N ARG A 404 14.11 5.65 -55.18
CA ARG A 404 14.94 5.98 -56.35
C ARG A 404 16.41 6.21 -56.01
N ARG A 405 16.69 6.63 -54.77
CA ARG A 405 18.02 7.11 -54.37
C ARG A 405 18.63 6.34 -53.21
N ALA A 406 17.86 5.70 -52.35
CA ALA A 406 18.41 5.04 -51.19
C ALA A 406 19.23 3.79 -51.55
N ASP A 407 20.31 3.55 -50.81
CA ASP A 407 20.89 2.22 -50.67
C ASP A 407 20.00 1.41 -49.72
N LYS A 408 19.45 0.33 -50.27
CA LYS A 408 18.57 -0.60 -49.53
C LYS A 408 19.35 -1.77 -48.95
N SER A 409 20.65 -1.87 -49.23
CA SER A 409 21.51 -2.97 -48.79
C SER A 409 22.24 -2.67 -47.49
N THR A 410 22.60 -1.40 -47.23
CA THR A 410 23.36 -1.02 -46.03
C THR A 410 22.75 0.19 -45.34
N VAL A 411 22.80 0.18 -44.00
CA VAL A 411 22.48 1.33 -43.16
C VAL A 411 23.57 1.51 -42.11
N GLU A 412 23.93 2.76 -41.88
CA GLU A 412 24.89 3.11 -40.86
C GLU A 412 24.17 3.53 -39.57
N LEU A 413 24.40 2.79 -38.50
CA LEU A 413 23.92 3.10 -37.16
C LEU A 413 25.04 3.75 -36.36
N ILE A 414 24.81 4.99 -35.95
CA ILE A 414 25.70 5.75 -35.08
C ILE A 414 25.07 5.85 -33.70
N ARG A 415 25.79 5.39 -32.69
CA ARG A 415 25.32 5.33 -31.30
C ARG A 415 26.29 6.07 -30.39
N LEU A 416 25.76 6.96 -29.57
CA LEU A 416 26.50 7.61 -28.49
C LEU A 416 26.54 6.68 -27.28
N ASN A 417 27.72 6.20 -26.92
CA ASN A 417 27.92 5.38 -25.74
C ASN A 417 27.87 6.24 -24.47
N PRO A 418 27.46 5.66 -23.32
CA PRO A 418 27.37 6.38 -22.05
C PRO A 418 28.67 7.06 -21.59
N ASN A 419 29.84 6.58 -22.05
CA ASN A 419 31.14 7.15 -21.76
C ASN A 419 31.50 8.37 -22.65
N GLY A 420 30.57 8.86 -23.48
CA GLY A 420 30.78 9.96 -24.40
C GLY A 420 31.47 9.58 -25.71
N THR A 421 31.85 8.31 -25.91
CA THR A 421 32.39 7.83 -27.20
C THR A 421 31.25 7.54 -28.18
N VAL A 422 31.54 7.55 -29.48
CA VAL A 422 30.57 7.23 -30.52
C VAL A 422 30.98 5.92 -31.20
N THR A 423 30.05 4.99 -31.33
CA THR A 423 30.20 3.78 -32.15
C THR A 423 29.46 3.98 -33.47
N LYS A 424 30.12 3.62 -34.57
CA LYS A 424 29.56 3.63 -35.92
C LYS A 424 29.60 2.20 -36.44
N ARG A 425 28.45 1.66 -36.83
CA ARG A 425 28.32 0.30 -37.36
C ARG A 425 27.55 0.34 -38.66
N GLU A 426 28.11 -0.28 -39.69
CA GLU A 426 27.42 -0.53 -40.94
C GLU A 426 26.68 -1.87 -40.82
N ILE A 427 25.40 -1.87 -41.20
CA ILE A 427 24.48 -2.99 -41.00
C ILE A 427 23.91 -3.34 -42.37
N GLU A 428 24.11 -4.59 -42.78
CA GLU A 428 23.48 -5.13 -43.97
C GLU A 428 22.00 -5.40 -43.68
N ILE A 429 21.12 -4.80 -44.46
CA ILE A 429 19.68 -4.82 -44.20
C ILE A 429 19.04 -6.02 -44.89
N ASP A 430 18.52 -6.95 -44.10
CA ASP A 430 17.57 -7.96 -44.55
C ASP A 430 16.17 -7.67 -43.98
N LEU A 431 15.28 -7.17 -44.83
CA LEU A 431 13.89 -6.83 -44.46
C LEU A 431 13.00 -8.07 -44.23
N SER A 432 13.52 -9.28 -44.46
CA SER A 432 12.79 -10.53 -44.25
C SER A 432 13.01 -11.14 -42.85
N GLN A 433 13.97 -10.63 -42.08
CA GLN A 433 14.32 -11.15 -40.76
C GLN A 433 13.63 -10.40 -39.61
N GLY A 434 13.43 -11.11 -38.49
CA GLY A 434 12.92 -10.55 -37.23
C GLY A 434 13.96 -9.68 -36.51
N ILE A 435 13.89 -9.61 -35.17
CA ILE A 435 14.90 -8.90 -34.36
C ILE A 435 16.20 -9.72 -34.40
N ASP A 436 17.30 -9.10 -34.83
CA ASP A 436 18.61 -9.73 -34.97
C ASP A 436 19.73 -8.71 -34.65
N GLU A 437 20.67 -9.02 -33.76
CA GLU A 437 21.67 -8.02 -33.33
C GLU A 437 22.70 -7.63 -34.41
N GLU A 438 22.89 -8.47 -35.41
CA GLU A 438 23.85 -8.30 -36.50
C GLU A 438 23.22 -7.52 -37.66
N GLN A 439 21.98 -7.86 -38.04
CA GLN A 439 21.31 -7.31 -39.24
C GLN A 439 20.10 -6.41 -38.95
N ASN A 440 19.49 -6.50 -37.77
CA ASN A 440 18.31 -5.72 -37.41
C ASN A 440 18.25 -5.38 -35.90
N PRO A 441 19.25 -4.64 -35.38
CA PRO A 441 19.38 -4.38 -33.95
C PRO A 441 18.24 -3.50 -33.44
N THR A 442 18.01 -3.55 -32.13
CA THR A 442 17.11 -2.61 -31.46
C THR A 442 17.71 -1.21 -31.38
N LEU A 443 16.88 -0.20 -31.65
CA LEU A 443 17.24 1.20 -31.56
C LEU A 443 17.22 1.70 -30.12
N ARG A 444 18.13 2.62 -29.81
CA ARG A 444 18.26 3.29 -28.51
C ARG A 444 17.98 4.77 -28.65
N ASN A 445 17.63 5.41 -27.53
CA ASN A 445 17.36 6.84 -27.51
C ASN A 445 18.61 7.63 -27.94
N ASN A 446 18.39 8.59 -28.85
CA ASN A 446 19.39 9.40 -29.55
C ASN A 446 20.30 8.64 -30.52
N ASP A 447 19.97 7.40 -30.91
CA ASP A 447 20.63 6.77 -32.05
C ASP A 447 20.45 7.64 -33.30
N VAL A 448 21.46 7.63 -34.18
CA VAL A 448 21.39 8.24 -35.51
C VAL A 448 21.48 7.14 -36.54
N VAL A 449 20.48 7.06 -37.41
CA VAL A 449 20.38 6.10 -38.50
C VAL A 449 20.62 6.85 -39.79
N VAL A 450 21.68 6.50 -40.51
CA VAL A 450 22.09 7.14 -41.75
C VAL A 450 21.85 6.19 -42.92
N ILE A 451 21.02 6.63 -43.87
CA ILE A 451 20.74 5.89 -45.11
C ILE A 451 21.55 6.54 -46.24
N ASN A 452 22.46 5.77 -46.82
CA ASN A 452 23.30 6.22 -47.92
C ASN A 452 22.58 6.13 -49.27
N ARG A 453 23.19 6.66 -50.33
CA ARG A 453 22.64 6.67 -51.70
C ARG A 453 23.10 5.43 -52.48
N SER A 454 22.22 4.82 -53.29
CA SER A 454 22.57 3.69 -54.17
C SER A 454 23.32 4.13 -55.43
N GLY A 455 24.49 3.53 -55.70
CA GLY A 455 25.22 3.62 -56.97
C GLY A 455 26.67 4.15 -56.89
N LEU A 456 27.49 3.76 -57.87
CA LEU A 456 28.94 4.05 -58.06
C LEU A 456 29.27 5.53 -58.33
N ALA A 457 28.79 6.43 -57.48
CA ALA A 457 29.29 7.79 -57.38
C ALA A 457 29.37 8.18 -55.91
N SER A 458 30.27 7.51 -55.16
CA SER A 458 30.80 8.03 -53.90
C SER A 458 31.78 9.17 -54.18
N THR A 459 31.37 10.16 -54.97
CA THR A 459 32.13 11.41 -55.14
C THR A 459 31.54 12.44 -54.19
N THR A 460 32.20 12.54 -53.04
CA THR A 460 32.41 13.74 -52.22
C THR A 460 31.38 14.85 -52.36
N ASP A 461 30.31 14.84 -51.55
CA ASP A 461 29.63 16.08 -51.12
C ASP A 461 28.63 15.87 -49.97
N THR A 462 29.04 15.26 -48.85
CA THR A 462 28.22 15.23 -47.62
C THR A 462 29.03 15.25 -46.32
N LEU A 463 30.22 15.86 -46.31
CA LEU A 463 30.93 16.18 -45.05
C LEU A 463 30.74 17.64 -44.59
N GLY A 464 30.10 18.49 -45.41
CA GLY A 464 29.96 19.92 -45.13
C GLY A 464 28.66 20.37 -44.48
N SER A 465 27.57 19.59 -44.53
CA SER A 465 26.22 20.06 -44.14
C SER A 465 25.66 19.45 -42.85
N ILE A 466 26.31 18.43 -42.27
CA ILE A 466 25.79 17.70 -41.09
C ILE A 466 26.28 18.29 -39.75
N LEU A 467 27.28 19.17 -39.76
CA LEU A 467 27.79 19.81 -38.52
C LEU A 467 27.16 21.18 -38.22
N ALA A 468 26.24 21.67 -39.05
CA ALA A 468 25.79 23.07 -39.03
C ALA A 468 24.65 23.45 -38.05
N PRO A 469 24.14 22.56 -37.15
CA PRO A 469 23.46 23.06 -35.94
C PRO A 469 24.12 22.60 -34.62
N PHE A 470 25.14 21.74 -34.64
CA PHE A 470 25.73 21.20 -33.40
C PHE A 470 26.80 22.11 -32.78
N GLY A 471 27.19 23.19 -33.45
CA GLY A 471 28.17 24.16 -32.95
C GLY A 471 27.76 24.95 -31.70
N SER A 472 26.49 24.89 -31.26
CA SER A 472 26.03 25.63 -30.05
C SER A 472 25.89 24.78 -28.78
N LEU A 473 26.01 23.45 -28.84
CA LEU A 473 25.75 22.57 -27.69
C LEU A 473 27.00 22.01 -26.99
N PHE A 474 28.21 22.18 -27.55
CA PHE A 474 29.46 21.71 -26.94
C PHE A 474 30.36 22.83 -26.42
N GLY A 475 29.83 24.04 -26.25
CA GLY A 475 30.57 25.21 -25.77
C GLY A 475 30.82 25.26 -24.26
N ILE A 476 30.99 24.14 -23.53
CA ILE A 476 31.43 24.16 -22.12
C ILE A 476 32.16 22.85 -21.74
N VAL A 477 33.35 22.58 -22.27
CA VAL A 477 34.37 21.76 -21.56
C VAL A 477 35.79 22.24 -21.90
N ASN A 478 36.38 22.98 -20.96
CA ASN A 478 37.80 23.21 -20.68
C ASN A 478 38.71 23.94 -21.69
N LEU A 479 38.65 25.27 -21.56
CA LEU A 479 39.77 26.21 -21.65
C LEU A 479 40.80 25.98 -20.51
N VAL A 480 41.67 24.96 -20.56
CA VAL A 480 42.99 24.96 -19.88
C VAL A 480 43.93 23.96 -20.57
N ASN A 481 44.91 24.50 -21.31
CA ASN A 481 46.21 23.94 -21.74
C ASN A 481 46.51 24.19 -23.23
N LEU A 482 46.78 25.44 -23.59
CA LEU A 482 47.58 25.77 -24.77
C LEU A 482 48.30 27.13 -24.63
N LEU A 483 49.22 27.19 -23.66
CA LEU A 483 50.48 27.94 -23.79
C LEU A 483 51.56 27.07 -23.16
N GLY A 484 52.23 26.29 -24.01
CA GLY A 484 53.27 25.36 -23.63
C GLY A 484 53.78 24.61 -24.85
N PHE A 485 54.47 25.36 -25.72
CA PHE A 485 55.02 25.06 -27.05
C PHE A 485 54.08 25.25 -28.24
#